data_AF-A0A7M2XVI5-F1
#
_entry.id   AF-A0A7M2XVI5-F1
#
_cell.length_a   1.000
_cell.length_b   1.000
_cell.length_c   1.000
_cell.angle_alpha   90.00
_cell.angle_beta   90.00
_cell.angle_gamma   90.00
#
_symmetry.space_group_name_H-M   'P 1'
#
loop_
_entity.id
_entity.type
_entity.pdbx_description
1 polymer ?
#
loop_
_entity_poly.entity_id
_entity_poly.type
_entity_poly.pdbx_seq_one_letter_code
_entity_poly.pdbx_strand_id
1 'polypeptide(L)'
;MYYLDQDSLPSVDELARYDLVVIDHEWAQRAPQSLFRALDEVHLALRLLAYVNLVDYPDALGLAEYRPGRYDPWQFSDSTSSSFPPRWLATTAFGSTVSEWPKTSLANLTDVVPQVQGRIFAEYAAQWVVDRVWATGMWDGILLDVWGDRIYTADQDRWDIDGDGIDETDEQIYGPDGPWARGLARAEQLMRAQMPEAILIANSNRTLHRSPLNGRAWESFADPLAAGIRKQMCRTTSRPSRPANSNLPAYR
;
A
#
# COMPACT_ATOMS: atom_id res chain seq x y z
N MET A 1 -5.88 16.41 16.69
CA MET A 1 -5.90 15.31 15.71
C MET A 1 -6.09 15.96 14.36
N TYR A 2 -5.08 15.88 13.48
CA TYR A 2 -5.13 16.51 12.16
C TYR A 2 -5.63 15.47 11.17
N TYR A 3 -6.84 15.67 10.63
CA TYR A 3 -7.32 14.94 9.47
C TYR A 3 -6.77 15.68 8.26
N LEU A 4 -5.93 15.02 7.46
CA LEU A 4 -5.50 15.54 6.18
C LEU A 4 -6.69 15.40 5.23
N ASP A 5 -7.32 16.54 4.91
CA ASP A 5 -8.14 16.59 3.72
C ASP A 5 -7.25 16.19 2.54
N GLN A 6 -7.72 15.29 1.66
CA GLN A 6 -6.89 14.76 0.55
C GLN A 6 -6.48 15.86 -0.44
N ASP A 7 -6.94 17.08 -0.21
CA ASP A 7 -6.90 18.22 -1.11
C ASP A 7 -5.83 19.24 -0.71
N SER A 8 -5.29 19.16 0.51
CA SER A 8 -4.24 20.07 0.98
C SER A 8 -3.26 19.40 1.95
N LEU A 9 -1.97 19.78 1.84
CA LEU A 9 -0.98 19.45 2.86
C LEU A 9 -0.87 20.58 3.89
N PRO A 10 -0.77 20.27 5.19
CA PRO A 10 -0.40 21.22 6.22
C PRO A 10 1.00 21.77 5.97
N SER A 11 1.31 22.87 6.67
CA SER A 11 2.62 23.51 6.56
C SER A 11 3.73 22.59 7.07
N VAL A 12 4.96 22.86 6.59
CA VAL A 12 6.18 22.20 7.09
C VAL A 12 6.28 22.32 8.61
N ASP A 13 6.00 23.49 9.18
CA ASP A 13 6.06 23.73 10.63
C ASP A 13 5.04 22.90 11.44
N GLU A 14 3.93 22.52 10.84
CA GLU A 14 2.96 21.64 11.47
C GLU A 14 3.38 20.18 11.38
N LEU A 15 3.78 19.73 10.20
CA LEU A 15 4.26 18.37 9.98
C LEU A 15 5.53 18.05 10.79
N ALA A 16 6.44 19.04 10.93
CA ALA A 16 7.67 18.91 11.69
C ALA A 16 7.47 18.69 13.21
N ARG A 17 6.24 18.80 13.71
CA ARG A 17 5.91 18.51 15.13
C ARG A 17 5.82 17.02 15.43
N TYR A 18 5.85 16.18 14.41
CA TYR A 18 5.70 14.73 14.54
C TYR A 18 7.00 14.01 14.20
N ASP A 19 7.32 12.94 14.93
CA ASP A 19 8.47 12.07 14.62
C ASP A 19 8.23 11.20 13.38
N LEU A 20 6.96 10.99 13.03
CA LEU A 20 6.51 10.17 11.93
C LEU A 20 5.31 10.83 11.27
N VAL A 21 5.40 11.04 9.96
CA VAL A 21 4.33 11.56 9.13
C VAL A 21 4.03 10.54 8.04
N VAL A 22 2.75 10.26 7.83
CA VAL A 22 2.28 9.42 6.74
C VAL A 22 1.35 10.27 5.87
N ILE A 23 1.69 10.39 4.58
CA ILE A 23 0.86 11.12 3.60
C ILE A 23 0.70 10.27 2.33
N ASP A 24 -0.37 10.52 1.58
CA ASP A 24 -0.61 9.81 0.32
C ASP A 24 0.58 9.97 -0.64
N HIS A 25 1.01 8.87 -1.26
CA HIS A 25 2.15 8.84 -2.18
C HIS A 25 2.00 9.80 -3.36
N GLU A 26 0.76 10.14 -3.75
CA GLU A 26 0.48 11.07 -4.86
C GLU A 26 1.05 12.48 -4.61
N TRP A 27 1.28 12.86 -3.35
CA TRP A 27 1.82 14.16 -3.00
C TRP A 27 3.21 14.42 -3.57
N ALA A 28 3.99 13.37 -3.86
CA ALA A 28 5.28 13.52 -4.55
C ALA A 28 5.14 14.12 -5.95
N GLN A 29 3.95 14.03 -6.57
CA GLN A 29 3.67 14.58 -7.90
C GLN A 29 2.89 15.91 -7.83
N ARG A 30 2.17 16.15 -6.72
CA ARG A 30 1.29 17.33 -6.54
C ARG A 30 1.99 18.48 -5.82
N ALA A 31 2.92 18.18 -4.91
CA ALA A 31 3.64 19.19 -4.14
C ALA A 31 5.03 19.47 -4.72
N PRO A 32 5.54 20.71 -4.59
CA PRO A 32 6.89 21.02 -5.04
C PRO A 32 7.93 20.26 -4.22
N GLN A 33 8.99 19.78 -4.86
CA GLN A 33 10.08 19.07 -4.18
C GLN A 33 10.75 19.88 -3.05
N SER A 34 10.64 21.21 -3.08
CA SER A 34 11.12 22.07 -2.00
C SER A 34 10.39 21.83 -0.67
N LEU A 35 9.12 21.40 -0.69
CA LEU A 35 8.38 21.06 0.53
C LEU A 35 8.99 19.85 1.24
N PHE A 36 9.30 18.79 0.49
CA PHE A 36 9.93 17.59 1.03
C PHE A 36 11.35 17.87 1.54
N ARG A 37 12.14 18.65 0.79
CA ARG A 37 13.46 19.11 1.26
C ARG A 37 13.37 19.95 2.53
N ALA A 38 12.39 20.84 2.63
CA ALA A 38 12.18 21.63 3.84
C ALA A 38 11.81 20.75 5.05
N LEU A 39 11.02 19.69 4.86
CA LEU A 39 10.73 18.71 5.93
C LEU A 39 12.01 18.01 6.40
N ASP A 40 12.87 17.58 5.47
CA ASP A 40 14.17 16.98 5.79
C ASP A 40 15.10 17.95 6.55
N GLU A 41 15.09 19.25 6.19
CA GLU A 41 15.96 20.27 6.79
C GLU A 41 15.52 20.69 8.19
N VAL A 42 14.20 20.83 8.42
CA VAL A 42 13.65 21.37 9.67
C VAL A 42 13.74 20.34 10.81
N HIS A 43 13.68 19.04 10.51
CA HIS A 43 13.73 18.02 11.56
C HIS A 43 14.43 16.74 11.09
N LEU A 44 15.73 16.64 11.35
CA LEU A 44 16.57 15.49 10.98
C LEU A 44 16.10 14.13 11.55
N ALA A 45 15.16 14.12 12.50
CA ALA A 45 14.59 12.91 13.09
C ALA A 45 13.20 12.53 12.56
N LEU A 46 12.52 13.42 11.81
CA LEU A 46 11.21 13.13 11.22
C LEU A 46 11.37 12.01 10.19
N ARG A 47 10.42 11.07 10.17
CA ARG A 47 10.29 10.05 9.13
C ARG A 47 9.05 10.28 8.31
N LEU A 48 9.21 10.31 6.99
CA LEU A 48 8.10 10.50 6.07
C LEU A 48 7.79 9.20 5.33
N LEU A 49 6.60 8.64 5.52
CA LEU A 49 6.17 7.43 4.82
C LEU A 49 5.11 7.75 3.77
N ALA A 50 5.23 7.09 2.62
CA ALA A 50 4.21 7.09 1.59
C ALA A 50 3.07 6.14 1.99
N TYR A 51 1.84 6.62 2.03
CA TYR A 51 0.65 5.79 2.09
C TYR A 51 0.33 5.22 0.71
N VAL A 52 0.16 3.89 0.65
CA VAL A 52 -0.21 3.18 -0.57
C VAL A 52 -1.29 2.14 -0.25
N ASN A 53 -2.34 2.09 -1.06
CA ASN A 53 -3.30 0.99 -1.07
C ASN A 53 -3.13 0.21 -2.39
N LEU A 54 -2.79 -1.07 -2.27
CA LEU A 54 -2.51 -1.99 -3.38
C LEU A 54 -3.58 -3.07 -3.52
N VAL A 55 -4.68 -2.99 -2.77
CA VAL A 55 -5.70 -4.04 -2.71
C VAL A 55 -7.01 -3.56 -3.32
N ASP A 56 -7.44 -2.35 -2.97
CA ASP A 56 -8.71 -1.81 -3.44
C ASP A 56 -8.56 -1.23 -4.84
N TYR A 57 -8.94 -2.02 -5.84
CA TYR A 57 -9.12 -1.57 -7.21
C TYR A 57 -10.38 -0.69 -7.28
N PRO A 58 -10.28 0.60 -7.64
CA PRO A 58 -11.45 1.45 -7.78
C PRO A 58 -12.22 1.16 -9.09
N ASP A 59 -13.55 1.12 -9.07
CA ASP A 59 -14.34 0.88 -10.28
C ASP A 59 -14.24 2.01 -11.31
N ALA A 60 -13.97 3.22 -10.84
CA ALA A 60 -13.70 4.38 -11.66
C ALA A 60 -12.80 5.36 -10.89
N LEU A 61 -11.99 6.09 -11.64
CA LEU A 61 -11.28 7.22 -11.10
C LEU A 61 -12.20 8.44 -11.17
N GLY A 62 -12.06 9.36 -10.22
CA GLY A 62 -12.62 10.69 -10.38
C GLY A 62 -12.00 11.43 -11.58
N LEU A 63 -11.98 12.76 -11.54
CA LEU A 63 -11.30 13.53 -12.59
C LEU A 63 -9.82 13.15 -12.65
N ALA A 64 -9.33 12.69 -13.81
CA ALA A 64 -7.95 12.22 -13.99
C ALA A 64 -6.90 13.30 -13.65
N GLU A 65 -7.24 14.57 -13.88
CA GLU A 65 -6.44 15.74 -13.51
C GLU A 65 -6.22 15.87 -11.99
N TYR A 66 -7.08 15.25 -11.19
CA TYR A 66 -7.05 15.36 -9.74
C TYR A 66 -5.97 14.48 -9.10
N ARG A 67 -5.56 13.37 -9.75
CA ARG A 67 -4.73 12.33 -9.12
C ARG A 67 -3.73 11.68 -10.11
N PRO A 68 -2.79 12.44 -10.70
CA PRO A 68 -1.76 11.84 -11.54
C PRO A 68 -0.99 10.77 -10.74
N GLY A 69 -0.78 9.60 -11.34
CA GLY A 69 0.03 8.52 -10.76
C GLY A 69 -0.65 7.65 -9.70
N ARG A 70 -1.71 8.14 -9.01
CA ARG A 70 -2.33 7.41 -7.89
C ARG A 70 -2.83 6.02 -8.26
N TYR A 71 -3.30 5.90 -9.49
CA TYR A 71 -3.98 4.70 -9.98
C TYR A 71 -3.18 3.97 -11.05
N ASP A 72 -1.90 4.31 -11.21
CA ASP A 72 -0.96 3.61 -12.07
C ASP A 72 -0.84 2.10 -11.78
N PRO A 73 -0.89 1.58 -10.53
CA PRO A 73 -0.83 0.12 -10.33
C PRO A 73 -2.08 -0.57 -10.89
N TRP A 74 -3.16 0.18 -11.09
CA TRP A 74 -4.42 -0.27 -11.68
C TRP A 74 -4.52 0.03 -13.17
N GLN A 75 -3.44 0.51 -13.81
CA GLN A 75 -3.32 0.65 -15.27
C GLN A 75 -4.47 1.39 -15.95
N PHE A 76 -4.99 2.44 -15.31
CA PHE A 76 -6.00 3.29 -15.93
C PHE A 76 -5.40 4.16 -17.04
N SER A 77 -6.05 4.18 -18.21
CA SER A 77 -5.74 5.11 -19.30
C SER A 77 -6.58 6.38 -19.26
N ASP A 78 -7.76 6.32 -18.64
CA ASP A 78 -8.66 7.44 -18.37
C ASP A 78 -9.46 7.19 -17.07
N SER A 79 -10.48 7.99 -16.78
CA SER A 79 -11.27 7.86 -15.55
C SER A 79 -12.07 6.56 -15.42
N THR A 80 -12.25 5.81 -16.51
CA THR A 80 -13.15 4.66 -16.59
C THR A 80 -12.55 3.45 -17.29
N SER A 81 -11.47 3.63 -18.06
CA SER A 81 -10.83 2.57 -18.82
C SER A 81 -9.53 2.14 -18.14
N SER A 82 -9.43 0.86 -17.84
CA SER A 82 -8.25 0.23 -17.27
C SER A 82 -7.82 -0.97 -18.10
N SER A 83 -6.51 -1.14 -18.30
CA SER A 83 -5.92 -2.36 -18.83
C SER A 83 -5.53 -3.37 -17.75
N PHE A 84 -5.97 -3.15 -16.50
CA PHE A 84 -5.71 -4.05 -15.39
C PHE A 84 -6.19 -5.46 -15.74
N PRO A 85 -5.32 -6.49 -15.63
CA PRO A 85 -5.71 -7.85 -15.96
C PRO A 85 -6.89 -8.32 -15.10
N PRO A 86 -8.05 -8.68 -15.68
CA PRO A 86 -9.21 -9.09 -14.87
C PRO A 86 -8.95 -10.30 -13.98
N ARG A 87 -8.03 -11.19 -14.40
CA ARG A 87 -7.57 -12.35 -13.63
C ARG A 87 -6.81 -12.02 -12.34
N TRP A 88 -6.41 -10.75 -12.16
CA TRP A 88 -5.81 -10.24 -10.93
C TRP A 88 -6.84 -9.62 -9.99
N LEU A 89 -8.08 -9.46 -10.43
CA LEU A 89 -9.18 -9.13 -9.53
C LEU A 89 -9.59 -10.39 -8.78
N ALA A 90 -10.07 -10.20 -7.57
CA ALA A 90 -10.62 -11.27 -6.78
C ALA A 90 -12.09 -11.46 -7.15
N THR A 91 -12.41 -12.67 -7.63
CA THR A 91 -13.72 -13.01 -8.17
C THR A 91 -14.15 -14.36 -7.68
N THR A 92 -15.45 -14.58 -7.54
CA THR A 92 -16.01 -15.92 -7.39
C THR A 92 -15.94 -16.69 -8.71
N ALA A 93 -16.11 -18.01 -8.66
CA ALA A 93 -16.20 -18.90 -9.80
C ALA A 93 -17.31 -18.51 -10.80
N PHE A 94 -18.35 -17.80 -10.34
CA PHE A 94 -19.42 -17.26 -11.18
C PHE A 94 -19.10 -15.88 -11.78
N GLY A 95 -17.92 -15.32 -11.49
CA GLY A 95 -17.44 -14.05 -12.01
C GLY A 95 -17.90 -12.81 -11.24
N SER A 96 -18.55 -12.96 -10.08
CA SER A 96 -18.84 -11.83 -9.20
C SER A 96 -17.56 -11.35 -8.52
N THR A 97 -17.30 -10.04 -8.53
CA THR A 97 -16.18 -9.43 -7.83
C THR A 97 -16.36 -9.51 -6.32
N VAL A 98 -15.25 -9.65 -5.60
CA VAL A 98 -15.23 -9.53 -4.14
C VAL A 98 -14.80 -8.12 -3.77
N SER A 99 -15.42 -7.55 -2.73
CA SER A 99 -15.25 -6.14 -2.35
C SER A 99 -15.17 -6.01 -0.83
N GLU A 100 -14.27 -5.16 -0.33
CA GLU A 100 -14.32 -4.69 1.07
C GLU A 100 -15.20 -3.42 1.18
N TRP A 101 -15.07 -2.51 0.21
CA TRP A 101 -15.79 -1.25 0.19
C TRP A 101 -16.76 -1.15 -1.00
N PRO A 102 -17.85 -0.38 -0.88
CA PRO A 102 -18.73 -0.09 -2.01
C PRO A 102 -17.95 0.57 -3.16
N LYS A 103 -18.19 0.10 -4.39
CA LYS A 103 -17.58 0.62 -5.64
C LYS A 103 -16.06 0.39 -5.79
N THR A 104 -15.56 -0.63 -5.10
CA THR A 104 -14.19 -1.12 -5.27
C THR A 104 -14.23 -2.62 -5.44
N SER A 105 -13.31 -3.17 -6.21
CA SER A 105 -13.04 -4.60 -6.26
C SER A 105 -11.73 -4.89 -5.53
N LEU A 106 -11.64 -6.01 -4.83
CA LEU A 106 -10.38 -6.46 -4.26
C LEU A 106 -9.50 -7.03 -5.37
N ALA A 107 -8.20 -6.79 -5.25
CA ALA A 107 -7.22 -7.48 -6.03
C ALA A 107 -6.77 -8.78 -5.34
N ASN A 108 -6.54 -9.81 -6.13
CA ASN A 108 -6.09 -11.12 -5.68
C ASN A 108 -4.57 -11.10 -5.50
N LEU A 109 -4.13 -11.00 -4.24
CA LEU A 109 -2.71 -11.02 -3.87
C LEU A 109 -2.17 -12.44 -3.60
N THR A 110 -2.93 -13.50 -3.86
CA THR A 110 -2.48 -14.86 -3.60
C THR A 110 -1.33 -15.27 -4.52
N ASP A 111 -0.54 -16.25 -4.11
CA ASP A 111 0.56 -16.76 -4.93
C ASP A 111 0.15 -17.79 -5.99
N VAL A 112 -1.14 -18.12 -6.05
CA VAL A 112 -1.76 -19.04 -7.02
C VAL A 112 -2.57 -18.30 -8.10
N VAL A 113 -2.76 -16.98 -7.96
CA VAL A 113 -3.44 -16.16 -8.96
C VAL A 113 -2.80 -16.33 -10.35
N PRO A 114 -3.60 -16.40 -11.43
CA PRO A 114 -3.08 -16.50 -12.78
C PRO A 114 -2.03 -15.43 -13.09
N GLN A 115 -0.85 -15.88 -13.50
CA GLN A 115 0.25 -14.97 -13.82
C GLN A 115 -0.03 -14.20 -15.11
N VAL A 116 0.42 -12.94 -15.13
CA VAL A 116 0.46 -12.10 -16.34
C VAL A 116 1.91 -11.73 -16.56
N GLN A 117 2.44 -12.02 -17.76
CA GLN A 117 3.86 -11.80 -18.07
C GLN A 117 4.82 -12.44 -17.05
N GLY A 118 4.44 -13.60 -16.51
CA GLY A 118 5.26 -14.36 -15.55
C GLY A 118 5.27 -13.81 -14.12
N ARG A 119 4.33 -12.92 -13.76
CA ARG A 119 4.21 -12.36 -12.40
C ARG A 119 2.79 -12.52 -11.86
N ILE A 120 2.68 -12.74 -10.56
CA ILE A 120 1.43 -12.56 -9.82
C ILE A 120 1.20 -11.07 -9.53
N PHE A 121 -0.03 -10.67 -9.21
CA PHE A 121 -0.32 -9.27 -8.93
C PHE A 121 0.49 -8.72 -7.76
N ALA A 122 0.65 -9.48 -6.68
CA ALA A 122 1.42 -9.04 -5.52
C ALA A 122 2.86 -8.61 -5.87
N GLU A 123 3.53 -9.35 -6.76
CA GLU A 123 4.87 -9.01 -7.25
C GLU A 123 4.87 -7.78 -8.16
N TYR A 124 3.86 -7.67 -9.03
CA TYR A 124 3.69 -6.49 -9.89
C TYR A 124 3.47 -5.22 -9.05
N ALA A 125 2.57 -5.27 -8.08
CA ALA A 125 2.24 -4.15 -7.19
C ALA A 125 3.45 -3.74 -6.33
N ALA A 126 4.18 -4.72 -5.80
CA ALA A 126 5.43 -4.49 -5.07
C ALA A 126 6.50 -3.80 -5.95
N GLN A 127 6.67 -4.26 -7.19
CA GLN A 127 7.60 -3.62 -8.12
C GLN A 127 7.17 -2.20 -8.48
N TRP A 128 5.86 -1.94 -8.64
CA TRP A 128 5.34 -0.60 -8.85
C TRP A 128 5.69 0.34 -7.68
N VAL A 129 5.57 -0.12 -6.43
CA VAL A 129 6.00 0.67 -5.26
C VAL A 129 7.49 1.02 -5.36
N VAL A 130 8.34 0.05 -5.70
CA VAL A 130 9.78 0.29 -5.87
C VAL A 130 10.04 1.34 -6.97
N ASP A 131 9.48 1.11 -8.16
CA ASP A 131 9.82 1.87 -9.37
C ASP A 131 9.17 3.25 -9.43
N ARG A 132 8.02 3.43 -8.79
CA ARG A 132 7.19 4.64 -8.94
C ARG A 132 7.03 5.44 -7.66
N VAL A 133 7.02 4.79 -6.50
CA VAL A 133 6.87 5.48 -5.21
C VAL A 133 8.24 5.72 -4.59
N TRP A 134 8.99 4.65 -4.33
CA TRP A 134 10.28 4.72 -3.66
C TRP A 134 11.35 5.43 -4.49
N ALA A 135 11.40 5.15 -5.80
CA ALA A 135 12.36 5.77 -6.72
C ALA A 135 12.26 7.31 -6.82
N THR A 136 11.20 7.92 -6.31
CA THR A 136 11.11 9.40 -6.20
C THR A 136 12.16 9.98 -5.25
N GLY A 137 12.68 9.18 -4.31
CA GLY A 137 13.67 9.61 -3.30
C GLY A 137 13.11 10.53 -2.22
N MET A 138 11.79 10.69 -2.13
CA MET A 138 11.12 11.60 -1.18
C MET A 138 10.73 10.94 0.14
N TRP A 139 10.77 9.60 0.20
CA TRP A 139 10.19 8.83 1.29
C TRP A 139 11.28 8.14 2.11
N ASP A 140 11.08 8.05 3.43
CA ASP A 140 11.86 7.17 4.32
C ASP A 140 11.26 5.76 4.40
N GLY A 141 10.05 5.56 3.85
CA GLY A 141 9.44 4.24 3.75
C GLY A 141 7.99 4.28 3.27
N ILE A 142 7.30 3.15 3.45
CA ILE A 142 5.99 2.87 2.88
C ILE A 142 5.07 2.33 3.99
N LEU A 143 3.86 2.88 4.07
CA LEU A 143 2.75 2.29 4.79
C LEU A 143 1.81 1.62 3.77
N LEU A 144 1.72 0.29 3.85
CA LEU A 144 0.91 -0.56 2.99
C LEU A 144 -0.47 -0.72 3.62
N ASP A 145 -1.50 -0.17 3.00
CA ASP A 145 -2.89 -0.32 3.47
C ASP A 145 -3.53 -1.62 3.00
N VAL A 146 -4.52 -2.10 3.76
CA VAL A 146 -5.23 -3.38 3.53
C VAL A 146 -4.25 -4.57 3.44
N TRP A 147 -3.10 -4.44 4.11
CA TRP A 147 -1.99 -5.38 4.00
C TRP A 147 -1.95 -6.38 5.16
N GLY A 148 -3.10 -7.00 5.45
CA GLY A 148 -3.29 -7.92 6.58
C GLY A 148 -3.11 -9.40 6.22
N ASP A 149 -3.03 -10.26 7.24
CA ASP A 149 -3.11 -11.71 7.06
C ASP A 149 -4.49 -12.16 6.55
N ARG A 150 -5.51 -11.33 6.73
CA ARG A 150 -6.89 -11.55 6.29
C ARG A 150 -7.63 -10.24 6.08
N ILE A 151 -8.55 -10.23 5.12
CA ILE A 151 -9.52 -9.15 4.90
C ILE A 151 -10.85 -9.59 5.53
N TYR A 152 -11.14 -9.16 6.77
CA TYR A 152 -12.31 -9.62 7.53
C TYR A 152 -13.66 -9.05 7.05
N THR A 153 -13.57 -7.99 6.24
CA THR A 153 -14.65 -7.10 5.81
C THR A 153 -15.02 -7.33 4.35
N ALA A 154 -14.42 -8.34 3.69
CA ALA A 154 -14.82 -8.77 2.37
C ALA A 154 -16.29 -9.23 2.36
N ASP A 155 -17.01 -8.91 1.30
CA ASP A 155 -18.42 -9.24 1.11
C ASP A 155 -18.68 -10.68 0.65
N GLN A 156 -17.63 -11.45 0.38
CA GLN A 156 -17.65 -12.89 0.14
C GLN A 156 -16.72 -13.61 1.11
N ASP A 157 -17.13 -14.80 1.58
CA ASP A 157 -16.32 -15.71 2.40
C ASP A 157 -15.61 -16.80 1.57
N ARG A 158 -15.78 -16.74 0.24
CA ARG A 158 -15.19 -17.63 -0.76
C ARG A 158 -14.95 -16.90 -2.08
N TRP A 159 -13.90 -17.29 -2.80
CA TRP A 159 -13.55 -16.75 -4.12
C TRP A 159 -12.66 -17.74 -4.89
N ASP A 160 -12.67 -17.66 -6.22
CA ASP A 160 -11.82 -18.45 -7.12
C ASP A 160 -10.45 -17.77 -7.24
N ILE A 161 -9.47 -18.23 -6.45
CA ILE A 161 -8.18 -17.55 -6.33
C ILE A 161 -7.18 -17.94 -7.41
N ASP A 162 -7.40 -19.04 -8.13
CA ASP A 162 -6.46 -19.56 -9.14
C ASP A 162 -7.05 -19.65 -10.56
N GLY A 163 -8.33 -19.34 -10.71
CA GLY A 163 -9.05 -19.29 -11.97
C GLY A 163 -9.49 -20.67 -12.49
N ASP A 164 -9.61 -21.68 -11.62
CA ASP A 164 -10.02 -23.04 -12.00
C ASP A 164 -11.55 -23.23 -12.06
N GLY A 165 -12.31 -22.21 -11.66
CA GLY A 165 -13.77 -22.24 -11.61
C GLY A 165 -14.35 -22.87 -10.35
N ILE A 166 -13.56 -22.97 -9.27
CA ILE A 166 -13.97 -23.43 -7.94
C ILE A 166 -13.69 -22.31 -6.94
N ASP A 167 -14.64 -22.05 -6.04
CA ASP A 167 -14.43 -21.10 -4.96
C ASP A 167 -13.68 -21.74 -3.77
N GLU A 168 -12.51 -21.21 -3.42
CA GLU A 168 -11.80 -21.56 -2.19
C GLU A 168 -12.48 -20.96 -0.97
N THR A 169 -12.49 -21.72 0.13
CA THR A 169 -12.93 -21.22 1.43
C THR A 169 -11.89 -20.29 2.06
N ASP A 170 -12.35 -19.41 2.92
CA ASP A 170 -11.51 -18.56 3.79
C ASP A 170 -10.32 -19.28 4.43
N GLU A 171 -10.52 -20.50 4.95
CA GLU A 171 -9.45 -21.29 5.55
C GLU A 171 -8.39 -21.71 4.52
N GLN A 172 -8.80 -22.04 3.29
CA GLN A 172 -7.88 -22.38 2.20
C GLN A 172 -7.08 -21.16 1.73
N ILE A 173 -7.67 -19.96 1.77
CA ILE A 173 -7.05 -18.71 1.30
C ILE A 173 -6.10 -18.13 2.36
N TYR A 174 -6.60 -18.00 3.60
CA TYR A 174 -5.99 -17.24 4.69
C TYR A 174 -5.46 -18.12 5.83
N GLY A 175 -5.60 -19.44 5.74
CA GLY A 175 -5.05 -20.37 6.72
C GLY A 175 -3.52 -20.24 6.86
N PRO A 176 -2.92 -20.88 7.88
CA PRO A 176 -1.47 -20.83 8.10
C PRO A 176 -0.68 -21.22 6.85
N ASP A 177 0.26 -20.36 6.44
CA ASP A 177 1.04 -20.51 5.20
C ASP A 177 0.18 -20.65 3.92
N GLY A 178 -1.06 -20.15 3.95
CA GLY A 178 -1.99 -20.15 2.84
C GLY A 178 -1.56 -19.25 1.67
N PRO A 179 -2.23 -19.37 0.50
CA PRO A 179 -1.87 -18.64 -0.72
C PRO A 179 -1.79 -17.13 -0.55
N TRP A 180 -2.66 -16.54 0.27
CA TRP A 180 -2.62 -15.11 0.57
C TRP A 180 -1.32 -14.72 1.29
N ALA A 181 -1.01 -15.40 2.39
CA ALA A 181 0.18 -15.14 3.18
C ALA A 181 1.47 -15.32 2.36
N ARG A 182 1.52 -16.33 1.49
CA ARG A 182 2.67 -16.56 0.59
C ARG A 182 2.80 -15.45 -0.45
N GLY A 183 1.69 -14.99 -1.03
CA GLY A 183 1.71 -13.89 -1.99
C GLY A 183 2.19 -12.57 -1.38
N LEU A 184 1.69 -12.21 -0.19
CA LEU A 184 2.19 -11.07 0.57
C LEU A 184 3.69 -11.22 0.90
N ALA A 185 4.13 -12.42 1.31
CA ALA A 185 5.54 -12.66 1.62
C ALA A 185 6.45 -12.45 0.41
N ARG A 186 6.04 -12.85 -0.81
CA ARG A 186 6.80 -12.60 -2.04
C ARG A 186 6.93 -11.11 -2.33
N ALA A 187 5.82 -10.36 -2.24
CA ALA A 187 5.81 -8.91 -2.40
C ALA A 187 6.71 -8.21 -1.38
N GLU A 188 6.60 -8.59 -0.11
CA GLU A 188 7.42 -8.07 1.00
C GLU A 188 8.92 -8.34 0.81
N GLN A 189 9.29 -9.55 0.37
CA GLN A 189 10.67 -9.91 0.07
C GLN A 189 11.23 -9.11 -1.10
N LEU A 190 10.45 -8.95 -2.18
CA LEU A 190 10.82 -8.13 -3.33
C LEU A 190 11.08 -6.68 -2.92
N MET A 191 10.16 -6.10 -2.15
CA MET A 191 10.30 -4.74 -1.62
C MET A 191 11.55 -4.59 -0.75
N ARG A 192 11.79 -5.50 0.20
CA ARG A 192 12.97 -5.43 1.07
C ARG A 192 14.28 -5.59 0.29
N ALA A 193 14.31 -6.47 -0.72
CA ALA A 193 15.52 -6.67 -1.53
C ALA A 193 15.91 -5.41 -2.31
N GLN A 194 14.93 -4.65 -2.80
CA GLN A 194 15.17 -3.45 -3.62
C GLN A 194 15.18 -2.15 -2.80
N MET A 195 14.60 -2.17 -1.59
CA MET A 195 14.50 -1.03 -0.68
C MET A 195 15.04 -1.41 0.71
N PRO A 196 16.32 -1.81 0.84
CA PRO A 196 16.86 -2.39 2.07
C PRO A 196 16.73 -1.46 3.29
N GLU A 197 16.80 -0.15 3.07
CA GLU A 197 16.73 0.88 4.11
C GLU A 197 15.31 1.41 4.38
N ALA A 198 14.32 1.04 3.56
CA ALA A 198 12.96 1.56 3.70
C ALA A 198 12.31 1.06 4.98
N ILE A 199 11.57 1.96 5.64
CA ILE A 199 10.64 1.61 6.71
C ILE A 199 9.38 1.04 6.07
N LEU A 200 9.14 -0.28 6.18
CA LEU A 200 7.95 -0.93 5.64
C LEU A 200 6.98 -1.26 6.77
N ILE A 201 5.78 -0.69 6.72
CA ILE A 201 4.74 -0.92 7.73
C ILE A 201 3.48 -1.43 7.05
N ALA A 202 2.92 -2.52 7.56
CA ALA A 202 1.59 -2.99 7.15
C ALA A 202 0.51 -2.36 8.03
N ASN A 203 -0.56 -1.82 7.44
CA ASN A 203 -1.79 -1.52 8.15
C ASN A 203 -2.69 -2.75 8.12
N SER A 204 -3.31 -3.10 9.25
CA SER A 204 -4.13 -4.31 9.51
C SER A 204 -3.43 -5.36 10.41
N ASN A 205 -3.97 -6.58 10.44
CA ASN A 205 -3.63 -7.65 11.37
C ASN A 205 -2.33 -8.42 11.03
N ARG A 206 -1.53 -7.96 10.06
CA ARG A 206 -0.35 -8.67 9.52
C ARG A 206 0.57 -9.23 10.61
N THR A 207 0.93 -10.51 10.45
CA THR A 207 1.90 -11.19 11.32
C THR A 207 3.32 -10.74 10.97
N LEU A 208 4.06 -10.32 11.99
CA LEU A 208 5.44 -9.82 11.84
C LEU A 208 6.52 -10.89 12.03
N HIS A 209 6.17 -12.10 12.48
CA HIS A 209 7.16 -13.16 12.72
C HIS A 209 7.85 -13.55 11.41
N ARG A 210 9.18 -13.36 11.33
CA ARG A 210 10.01 -13.60 10.12
C ARG A 210 9.62 -12.78 8.89
N SER A 211 8.75 -11.78 9.04
CA SER A 211 8.43 -10.83 7.97
C SER A 211 9.56 -9.81 7.83
N PRO A 212 9.86 -9.32 6.60
CA PRO A 212 10.81 -8.24 6.40
C PRO A 212 10.22 -6.85 6.71
N LEU A 213 9.00 -6.77 7.24
CA LEU A 213 8.36 -5.53 7.69
C LEU A 213 8.99 -5.00 8.99
N ASN A 214 8.99 -3.68 9.16
CA ASN A 214 9.50 -3.01 10.37
C ASN A 214 8.46 -2.87 11.48
N GLY A 215 7.17 -3.07 11.18
CA GLY A 215 6.09 -2.92 12.14
C GLY A 215 4.71 -3.02 11.49
N ARG A 216 3.67 -2.71 12.28
CA ARG A 216 2.29 -2.66 11.83
C ARG A 216 1.52 -1.47 12.41
N ALA A 217 0.51 -1.01 11.68
CA ALA A 217 -0.46 -0.01 12.09
C ALA A 217 -1.85 -0.65 12.21
N TRP A 218 -2.64 -0.17 13.16
CA TRP A 218 -4.00 -0.64 13.43
C TRP A 218 -4.95 0.56 13.39
N GLU A 219 -6.13 0.34 12.85
CA GLU A 219 -7.20 1.33 12.87
C GLU A 219 -8.05 1.19 14.13
N SER A 220 -8.52 2.31 14.66
CA SER A 220 -9.42 2.44 15.80
C SER A 220 -8.95 1.71 17.06
N PHE A 221 -7.63 1.62 17.27
CA PHE A 221 -7.07 0.92 18.41
C PHE A 221 -7.55 1.55 19.73
N ALA A 222 -8.20 0.72 20.56
CA ALA A 222 -8.68 1.02 21.90
C ALA A 222 -9.88 1.99 22.05
N ASP A 223 -10.59 2.36 20.97
CA ASP A 223 -11.83 3.12 21.08
C ASP A 223 -13.05 2.26 20.71
N PRO A 224 -13.80 1.70 21.69
CA PRO A 224 -14.99 0.90 21.43
C PRO A 224 -16.15 1.71 20.82
N LEU A 225 -16.02 3.04 20.71
CA LEU A 225 -16.99 3.95 20.10
C LEU A 225 -16.51 4.51 18.76
N ALA A 226 -15.32 4.13 18.28
CA ALA A 226 -14.80 4.58 16.98
C ALA A 226 -15.50 3.86 15.82
N ALA A 227 -16.76 4.19 15.61
CA ALA A 227 -17.37 4.18 14.28
C ALA A 227 -16.74 5.34 13.48
N GLY A 228 -15.49 5.16 13.07
CA GLY A 228 -14.67 6.16 12.40
C GLY A 228 -13.19 5.81 12.53
N ILE A 229 -12.57 5.47 11.40
CA ILE A 229 -11.19 4.96 11.26
C ILE A 229 -10.17 5.88 11.97
N ARG A 230 -9.48 5.39 13.02
CA ARG A 230 -8.33 6.07 13.64
C ARG A 230 -7.04 5.25 13.57
N LYS A 231 -6.10 5.57 12.68
CA LYS A 231 -4.83 4.82 12.54
C LYS A 231 -3.87 5.11 13.73
N GLN A 232 -3.40 4.07 14.42
CA GLN A 232 -2.33 4.13 15.42
C GLN A 232 -1.27 3.04 15.14
N MET A 233 0.00 3.43 15.12
CA MET A 233 1.12 2.53 14.78
C MET A 233 1.80 1.99 16.05
N CYS A 234 2.16 0.70 16.06
CA CYS A 234 2.85 0.06 17.18
C CYS A 234 4.25 -0.39 16.74
N ARG A 235 5.29 0.00 17.49
CA ARG A 235 6.70 -0.16 17.12
C ARG A 235 7.27 -1.48 17.65
N THR A 236 8.00 -2.21 16.79
CA THR A 236 8.96 -3.26 17.21
C THR A 236 10.38 -2.73 17.03
N THR A 237 11.24 -2.92 18.04
CA THR A 237 12.51 -2.20 18.20
C THR A 237 13.63 -2.71 17.28
N SER A 238 14.10 -1.86 16.35
CA SER A 238 15.52 -1.67 15.98
C SER A 238 15.65 -0.52 14.97
N ARG A 239 16.66 0.35 15.15
CA ARG A 239 16.85 1.61 14.41
C ARG A 239 17.87 1.41 13.27
N PRO A 240 17.51 1.58 11.98
CA PRO A 240 18.51 1.67 10.91
C PRO A 240 19.14 3.07 10.88
N SER A 241 20.43 3.14 10.57
CA SER A 241 21.20 4.38 10.40
C SER A 241 21.13 4.88 8.95
N ARG A 242 20.83 6.17 8.75
CA ARG A 242 20.73 6.83 7.43
C ARG A 242 22.15 7.02 6.85
N PRO A 243 22.46 6.60 5.61
CA PRO A 243 23.63 7.09 4.89
C PRO A 243 23.33 8.47 4.28
N ALA A 244 24.34 9.35 4.22
CA ALA A 244 24.24 10.66 3.59
C ALA A 244 24.16 10.50 2.07
N ASN A 245 23.01 10.83 1.46
CA ASN A 245 22.86 10.84 0.01
C ASN A 245 23.34 12.18 -0.57
N SER A 246 24.63 12.25 -0.94
CA SER A 246 25.15 13.28 -1.83
C SER A 246 25.20 12.72 -3.25
N ASN A 247 24.09 12.79 -4.00
CA ASN A 247 24.06 12.70 -5.47
C ASN A 247 22.62 12.89 -5.98
N LEU A 248 22.21 14.15 -6.18
CA LEU A 248 21.10 14.49 -7.06
C LEU A 248 21.69 14.84 -8.43
N PRO A 249 21.29 14.21 -9.54
CA PRO A 249 21.68 14.68 -10.86
C PRO A 249 20.94 15.98 -11.17
N ALA A 250 21.69 17.00 -11.57
CA ALA A 250 21.12 18.23 -12.10
C ALA A 250 20.54 17.95 -13.50
N TYR A 251 19.22 17.99 -13.64
CA TYR A 251 18.56 18.07 -14.95
C TYR A 251 18.03 19.49 -15.15
N ARG A 252 18.45 20.07 -16.27
CA ARG A 252 18.02 21.37 -16.81
C ARG A 252 16.63 21.25 -17.44
#